data_AF-A0A1G2G0K7-F1
#
_entry.id   AF-A0A1G2G0K7-F1
#
_cell.length_a   1.000
_cell.length_b   1.000
_cell.length_c   1.000
_cell.angle_alpha   90.00
_cell.angle_beta   90.00
_cell.angle_gamma   90.00
#
_symmetry.space_group_name_H-M   'P 1'
#
loop_
_entity.id
_entity.type
_entity.pdbx_description
1 polymer ?
#
loop_
_entity_poly.entity_id
_entity_poly.type
_entity_poly.pdbx_seq_one_letter_code
_entity_poly.pdbx_strand_id
1 'polypeptide(L)'
;MFAVLSYDPQKVWVDQKAGMVVVRKRTIPHEYEGILQAHQYLTRYPLSLLVNGSIYSVKPVPLVSWENEKSLLTTLFCDGENLEHILRKTSLAERSSWLIFCKDLFSKMRSIGFLWGDCAPRNIVIQEKKRLVRIMDFEREQCFLSTSVDESSFRRFVRNYAYEEFSSFLFKSEQKKVFSESLKGETMEHIHLTKITSMRRRRILEKQFGRKEAYAGREVEDVEDIMVFAATPFMLDGVVYFPMDFLEKIGRNGGLDAYTRVVEKIRKLADTKDRFRELTKARATLR
;
A
#
# COMPACT_ATOMS: atom_id res chain seq x y z
N MET A 1 -5.40 -19.63 -12.73
CA MET A 1 -4.28 -19.35 -11.80
C MET A 1 -4.70 -18.15 -10.96
N PHE A 2 -4.93 -18.32 -9.66
CA PHE A 2 -5.53 -17.30 -8.80
C PHE A 2 -4.48 -16.24 -8.44
N ALA A 3 -4.70 -14.99 -8.84
CA ALA A 3 -3.84 -13.86 -8.47
C ALA A 3 -4.18 -13.40 -7.04
N VAL A 4 -3.83 -14.21 -6.04
CA VAL A 4 -3.89 -13.84 -4.62
C VAL A 4 -2.50 -13.40 -4.18
N LEU A 5 -2.44 -12.25 -3.53
CA LEU A 5 -1.21 -11.67 -2.99
C LEU A 5 -0.71 -12.47 -1.81
N SER A 6 0.60 -12.70 -1.80
CA SER A 6 1.30 -13.44 -0.77
C SER A 6 0.62 -14.78 -0.45
N TYR A 7 0.73 -15.73 -1.39
CA TYR A 7 0.51 -17.15 -1.10
C TYR A 7 1.64 -17.64 -0.18
N ASP A 8 1.60 -17.23 1.08
CA ASP A 8 2.17 -18.03 2.14
C ASP A 8 1.06 -19.01 2.53
N PRO A 9 1.05 -20.26 2.02
CA PRO A 9 0.00 -21.23 2.32
C PRO A 9 -0.11 -21.55 3.81
N GLN A 10 0.89 -21.17 4.63
CA GLN A 10 0.83 -21.29 6.08
C GLN A 10 0.06 -20.14 6.73
N LYS A 11 0.01 -18.95 6.08
CA LYS A 11 -0.73 -17.76 6.55
C LYS A 11 -2.08 -17.57 5.87
N VAL A 12 -2.16 -17.71 4.55
CA VAL A 12 -3.36 -17.46 3.72
C VAL A 12 -3.56 -18.60 2.73
N TRP A 13 -4.76 -19.17 2.67
CA TRP A 13 -5.10 -20.22 1.71
C TRP A 13 -6.56 -20.14 1.27
N VAL A 14 -6.84 -20.77 0.12
CA VAL A 14 -8.19 -20.91 -0.43
C VAL A 14 -8.74 -22.29 -0.04
N ASP A 15 -10.02 -22.34 0.31
CA ASP A 15 -10.72 -23.55 0.74
C ASP A 15 -12.18 -23.54 0.23
N GLN A 16 -12.88 -24.67 0.36
CA GLN A 16 -14.32 -24.75 0.13
C GLN A 16 -15.07 -24.94 1.46
N LYS A 17 -16.09 -24.11 1.70
CA LYS A 17 -16.97 -24.21 2.88
C LYS A 17 -18.42 -24.05 2.46
N ALA A 18 -19.22 -25.09 2.69
CA ALA A 18 -20.65 -25.13 2.33
C ALA A 18 -20.94 -24.73 0.87
N GLY A 19 -20.14 -25.25 -0.09
CA GLY A 19 -20.29 -24.96 -1.52
C GLY A 19 -19.77 -23.59 -1.98
N MET A 20 -19.23 -22.77 -1.06
CA MET A 20 -18.60 -21.48 -1.39
C MET A 20 -17.08 -21.60 -1.40
N VAL A 21 -16.42 -20.89 -2.31
CA VAL A 21 -14.97 -20.67 -2.27
C VAL A 21 -14.67 -19.57 -1.25
N VAL A 22 -13.84 -19.89 -0.28
CA VAL A 22 -13.47 -18.98 0.83
C VAL A 22 -11.96 -18.77 0.86
N VAL A 23 -11.56 -17.63 1.43
CA VAL A 23 -10.17 -17.36 1.80
C VAL A 23 -10.06 -17.44 3.31
N ARG A 24 -9.13 -18.25 3.78
CA ARG A 24 -8.78 -18.39 5.20
C ARG A 24 -7.43 -17.74 5.45
N LYS A 25 -7.35 -16.91 6.50
CA LYS A 25 -6.16 -16.17 6.89
C LYS A 25 -5.93 -16.30 8.40
N ARG A 26 -4.75 -16.76 8.80
CA ARG A 26 -4.28 -16.64 10.18
C ARG A 26 -3.90 -15.18 10.43
N THR A 27 -4.58 -14.54 11.37
CA THR A 27 -4.44 -13.10 11.66
C THR A 27 -4.87 -12.77 13.08
N ILE A 28 -4.87 -11.49 13.45
CA ILE A 28 -5.24 -10.96 14.76
C ILE A 28 -6.72 -10.55 14.82
N PRO A 29 -7.35 -10.56 16.02
CA PRO A 29 -8.74 -10.13 16.20
C PRO A 29 -9.03 -8.72 15.64
N HIS A 30 -8.05 -7.83 15.75
CA HIS A 30 -8.11 -6.46 15.24
C HIS A 30 -8.47 -6.38 13.75
N GLU A 31 -7.98 -7.32 12.92
CA GLU A 31 -8.34 -7.32 11.49
C GLU A 31 -9.81 -7.67 11.27
N TYR A 32 -10.34 -8.66 12.01
CA TYR A 32 -11.75 -9.04 11.93
C TYR A 32 -12.66 -7.87 12.35
N GLU A 33 -12.33 -7.23 13.47
CA GLU A 33 -13.05 -6.05 13.98
C GLU A 33 -12.97 -4.89 12.99
N GLY A 34 -11.79 -4.65 12.41
CA GLY A 34 -11.58 -3.62 11.39
C GLY A 34 -12.47 -3.83 10.15
N ILE A 35 -12.62 -5.07 9.67
CA ILE A 35 -13.52 -5.38 8.55
C ILE A 35 -14.99 -5.11 8.93
N LEU A 36 -15.42 -5.49 10.14
CA LEU A 36 -16.78 -5.22 10.62
C LEU A 36 -17.06 -3.71 10.70
N GLN A 37 -16.14 -2.95 11.30
CA GLN A 37 -16.25 -1.49 11.42
C GLN A 37 -16.30 -0.83 10.04
N ALA A 38 -15.47 -1.29 9.10
CA ALA A 38 -15.47 -0.79 7.73
C ALA A 38 -16.78 -1.10 7.00
N HIS A 39 -17.39 -2.27 7.20
CA HIS A 39 -18.72 -2.60 6.64
C HIS A 39 -19.80 -1.68 7.18
N GLN A 40 -19.85 -1.47 8.50
CA GLN A 40 -20.81 -0.56 9.13
C GLN A 40 -20.64 0.87 8.63
N TYR A 41 -19.39 1.34 8.59
CA TYR A 41 -19.07 2.69 8.15
C TYR A 41 -19.45 2.93 6.69
N LEU A 42 -19.03 2.05 5.76
CA LEU A 42 -19.31 2.20 4.33
C LEU A 42 -20.78 1.94 3.96
N THR A 43 -21.55 1.32 4.86
CA THR A 43 -23.01 1.26 4.74
C THR A 43 -23.64 2.63 5.03
N ARG A 44 -23.12 3.35 6.04
CA ARG A 44 -23.60 4.68 6.43
C ARG A 44 -23.08 5.80 5.52
N TYR A 45 -21.84 5.69 5.07
CA TYR A 45 -21.16 6.65 4.21
C TYR A 45 -20.64 5.95 2.95
N PRO A 46 -21.50 5.71 1.94
CA PRO A 46 -21.13 4.93 0.76
C PRO A 46 -19.98 5.59 -0.02
N LEU A 47 -18.95 4.80 -0.32
CA LEU A 47 -17.85 5.19 -1.20
C LEU A 47 -18.06 4.52 -2.56
N SER A 48 -18.00 5.30 -3.64
CA SER A 48 -18.08 4.78 -5.01
C SER A 48 -17.01 5.40 -5.90
N LEU A 49 -16.38 4.62 -6.77
CA LEU A 49 -15.26 5.02 -7.62
C LEU A 49 -15.58 4.87 -9.10
N LEU A 50 -14.96 5.70 -9.93
CA LEU A 50 -15.02 5.55 -11.39
C LEU A 50 -13.97 4.54 -11.87
N VAL A 51 -14.42 3.48 -12.56
CA VAL A 51 -13.57 2.50 -13.23
C VAL A 51 -13.99 2.42 -14.69
N ASN A 52 -13.13 2.83 -15.62
CA ASN A 52 -13.38 2.82 -17.07
C ASN A 52 -14.75 3.41 -17.46
N GLY A 53 -15.10 4.56 -16.87
CA GLY A 53 -16.36 5.26 -17.16
C GLY A 53 -17.60 4.72 -16.43
N SER A 54 -17.47 3.65 -15.64
CA SER A 54 -18.56 3.06 -14.86
C SER A 54 -18.36 3.29 -13.36
N ILE A 55 -19.46 3.47 -12.61
CA ILE A 55 -19.43 3.67 -11.16
C ILE A 55 -19.43 2.31 -10.46
N TYR A 56 -18.49 2.13 -9.54
CA TYR A 56 -18.32 0.92 -8.73
C TYR A 56 -18.49 1.26 -7.26
N SER A 57 -19.21 0.44 -6.51
CA SER A 57 -19.30 0.60 -5.05
C SER A 57 -18.09 -0.04 -4.38
N VAL A 58 -17.51 0.66 -3.41
CA VAL A 58 -16.41 0.13 -2.60
C VAL A 58 -16.97 -0.53 -1.35
N LYS A 59 -16.59 -1.79 -1.13
CA LYS A 59 -17.04 -2.60 0.01
C LYS A 59 -15.88 -3.42 0.54
N PRO A 60 -15.80 -3.66 1.86
CA PRO A 60 -14.86 -4.64 2.37
C PRO A 60 -15.20 -6.04 1.84
N VAL A 61 -14.23 -6.94 1.94
CA VAL A 61 -14.44 -8.36 1.68
C VAL A 61 -15.58 -8.91 2.58
N PRO A 62 -16.50 -9.73 2.06
CA PRO A 62 -17.55 -10.31 2.90
C PRO A 62 -16.96 -11.27 3.94
N LEU A 63 -17.33 -11.06 5.20
CA LEU A 63 -16.97 -11.94 6.31
C LEU A 63 -17.83 -13.21 6.30
N VAL A 64 -17.20 -14.36 6.56
CA VAL A 64 -17.91 -15.64 6.73
C VAL A 64 -17.88 -16.05 8.20
N SER A 65 -16.70 -16.05 8.83
CA SER A 65 -16.54 -16.41 10.24
C SER A 65 -15.20 -15.98 10.82
N TRP A 66 -15.15 -15.81 12.14
CA TRP A 66 -13.92 -15.67 12.94
C TRP A 66 -13.85 -16.82 13.96
N GLU A 67 -12.73 -17.56 13.97
CA GLU A 67 -12.45 -18.60 14.97
C GLU A 67 -11.38 -18.09 15.94
N ASN A 68 -11.82 -17.58 17.11
CA ASN A 68 -10.94 -16.87 18.05
C ASN A 68 -9.75 -17.70 18.55
N GLU A 69 -9.99 -18.94 18.96
CA GLU A 69 -8.95 -19.85 19.50
C GLU A 69 -7.85 -20.18 18.48
N LYS A 70 -8.18 -20.16 17.19
CA LYS A 70 -7.24 -20.44 16.10
C LYS A 70 -6.69 -19.18 15.46
N SER A 71 -7.15 -18.01 15.89
CA SER A 71 -6.85 -16.72 15.29
C SER A 71 -7.05 -16.75 13.76
N LEU A 72 -8.21 -17.31 13.35
CA LEU A 72 -8.48 -17.65 11.95
C LEU A 72 -9.67 -16.88 11.41
N LEU A 73 -9.39 -16.01 10.44
CA LEU A 73 -10.36 -15.23 9.69
C LEU A 73 -10.78 -16.01 8.42
N THR A 74 -12.09 -16.16 8.21
CA THR A 74 -12.65 -16.71 6.96
C THR A 74 -13.49 -15.66 6.25
N THR A 75 -13.19 -15.43 4.98
CA THR A 75 -13.87 -14.47 4.11
C THR A 75 -14.32 -15.12 2.81
N LEU A 76 -15.28 -14.52 2.11
CA LEU A 76 -15.63 -14.97 0.76
C LEU A 76 -14.50 -14.65 -0.21
N PHE A 77 -14.22 -15.57 -1.11
CA PHE A 77 -13.30 -15.32 -2.21
C PHE A 77 -13.86 -14.24 -3.15
N CYS A 78 -13.02 -13.26 -3.48
CA CYS A 78 -13.36 -12.20 -4.43
C CYS A 78 -12.84 -12.56 -5.82
N ASP A 79 -13.76 -12.95 -6.71
CA ASP A 79 -13.54 -13.31 -8.12
C ASP A 79 -13.28 -12.11 -9.04
N GLY A 80 -12.36 -11.24 -8.66
CA GLY A 80 -11.95 -10.06 -9.42
C GLY A 80 -10.46 -10.02 -9.71
N GLU A 81 -10.01 -8.92 -10.32
CA GLU A 81 -8.60 -8.70 -10.59
C GLU A 81 -7.97 -7.74 -9.57
N ASN A 82 -6.76 -8.07 -9.13
CA ASN A 82 -6.04 -7.27 -8.15
C ASN A 82 -5.44 -5.99 -8.75
N LEU A 83 -5.53 -4.85 -8.04
CA LEU A 83 -5.03 -3.57 -8.54
C LEU A 83 -3.51 -3.55 -8.76
N GLU A 84 -2.71 -4.21 -7.91
CA GLU A 84 -1.27 -4.35 -8.17
C GLU A 84 -1.03 -5.05 -9.52
N HIS A 85 -1.72 -6.18 -9.75
CA HIS A 85 -1.57 -6.94 -10.99
C HIS A 85 -1.99 -6.11 -12.22
N ILE A 86 -3.11 -5.40 -12.12
CA ILE A 86 -3.58 -4.45 -13.13
C ILE A 86 -2.49 -3.41 -13.42
N LEU A 87 -1.95 -2.75 -12.38
CA LEU A 87 -0.93 -1.71 -12.54
C LEU A 87 0.39 -2.26 -13.09
N ARG A 88 0.72 -3.53 -12.90
CA ARG A 88 1.93 -4.14 -13.49
C ARG A 88 1.74 -4.50 -14.96
N LYS A 89 0.56 -4.98 -15.36
CA LYS A 89 0.31 -5.47 -16.73
C LYS A 89 -0.18 -4.41 -17.71
N THR A 90 -0.79 -3.34 -17.20
CA THR A 90 -1.42 -2.31 -18.05
C THR A 90 -0.36 -1.52 -18.81
N SER A 91 -0.56 -1.38 -20.13
CA SER A 91 0.33 -0.60 -21.00
C SER A 91 0.35 0.88 -20.63
N LEU A 92 1.45 1.60 -20.91
CA LEU A 92 1.56 3.02 -20.58
C LEU A 92 0.41 3.88 -21.13
N ALA A 93 -0.13 3.52 -22.30
CA ALA A 93 -1.24 4.24 -22.94
C ALA A 93 -2.56 4.10 -22.17
N GLU A 94 -2.79 2.94 -21.55
CA GLU A 94 -4.05 2.59 -20.88
C GLU A 94 -4.05 2.92 -19.38
N ARG A 95 -2.90 3.32 -18.81
CA ARG A 95 -2.76 3.61 -17.38
C ARG A 95 -3.60 4.77 -16.89
N SER A 96 -3.97 5.70 -17.77
CA SER A 96 -4.66 6.95 -17.39
C SER A 96 -5.95 6.71 -16.58
N SER A 97 -6.76 5.70 -16.92
CA SER A 97 -7.98 5.40 -16.17
C SER A 97 -7.68 4.91 -14.75
N TRP A 98 -6.63 4.12 -14.57
CA TRP A 98 -6.19 3.65 -13.25
C TRP A 98 -5.56 4.77 -12.40
N LEU A 99 -4.90 5.75 -13.02
CA LEU A 99 -4.43 6.93 -12.29
C LEU A 99 -5.59 7.78 -11.77
N ILE A 100 -6.65 7.93 -12.58
CA ILE A 100 -7.89 8.60 -12.17
C ILE A 100 -8.54 7.83 -11.02
N PHE A 101 -8.63 6.51 -11.13
CA PHE A 101 -9.14 5.65 -10.04
C PHE A 101 -8.37 5.87 -8.73
N CYS A 102 -7.04 5.84 -8.75
CA CYS A 102 -6.22 6.04 -7.55
C CYS A 102 -6.42 7.45 -6.96
N LYS A 103 -6.47 8.48 -7.82
CA LYS A 103 -6.73 9.85 -7.37
C LYS A 103 -8.12 10.00 -6.73
N ASP A 104 -9.13 9.41 -7.35
CA ASP A 104 -10.53 9.42 -6.86
C ASP A 104 -10.65 8.67 -5.53
N LEU A 105 -9.93 7.55 -5.37
CA LEU A 105 -9.85 6.81 -4.11
C LEU A 105 -9.37 7.72 -2.97
N PHE A 106 -8.22 8.39 -3.12
CA PHE A 106 -7.71 9.28 -2.07
C PHE A 106 -8.64 10.46 -1.81
N SER A 107 -9.17 11.09 -2.86
CA SER A 107 -10.10 12.20 -2.73
C SER A 107 -11.35 11.82 -1.93
N LYS A 108 -11.95 10.67 -2.25
CA LYS A 108 -13.16 10.19 -1.57
C LYS A 108 -12.91 9.67 -0.16
N MET A 109 -11.79 9.00 0.06
CA MET A 109 -11.36 8.60 1.42
C MET A 109 -11.27 9.83 2.32
N ARG A 110 -10.64 10.91 1.84
CA ARG A 110 -10.58 12.20 2.57
C ARG A 110 -11.96 12.79 2.78
N SER A 111 -12.79 12.86 1.74
CA SER A 111 -14.06 13.57 1.78
C SER A 111 -15.04 12.94 2.77
N ILE A 112 -15.06 11.61 2.87
CA ILE A 112 -15.97 10.92 3.78
C ILE A 112 -15.39 10.72 5.17
N GLY A 113 -14.05 10.67 5.31
CA GLY A 113 -13.40 10.36 6.59
C GLY A 113 -13.00 8.89 6.74
N PHE A 114 -12.74 8.17 5.64
CA PHE A 114 -12.39 6.74 5.65
C PHE A 114 -10.87 6.55 5.56
N LEU A 115 -10.18 6.55 6.70
CA LEU A 115 -8.73 6.36 6.76
C LEU A 115 -8.37 4.89 6.98
N TRP A 116 -8.14 4.19 5.87
CA TRP A 116 -7.80 2.76 5.85
C TRP A 116 -6.28 2.52 5.91
N GLY A 117 -5.75 2.09 7.06
CA GLY A 117 -4.31 2.00 7.33
C GLY A 117 -3.53 0.97 6.48
N ASP A 118 -4.20 0.02 5.84
CA ASP A 118 -3.60 -0.95 4.91
C ASP A 118 -3.92 -0.62 3.44
N CYS A 119 -4.18 0.65 3.15
CA CYS A 119 -4.44 1.14 1.80
C CYS A 119 -3.21 0.95 0.90
N ALA A 120 -3.22 -0.15 0.16
CA ALA A 120 -2.19 -0.53 -0.80
C ALA A 120 -2.85 -1.17 -2.03
N PRO A 121 -2.25 -1.09 -3.24
CA PRO A 121 -2.83 -1.70 -4.45
C PRO A 121 -3.06 -3.20 -4.32
N ARG A 122 -2.19 -3.89 -3.59
CA ARG A 122 -2.40 -5.30 -3.27
C ARG A 122 -3.72 -5.54 -2.55
N ASN A 123 -4.16 -4.65 -1.68
CA ASN A 123 -5.33 -4.91 -0.87
C ASN A 123 -6.66 -4.50 -1.56
N ILE A 124 -6.64 -4.32 -2.90
CA ILE A 124 -7.78 -3.87 -3.70
C ILE A 124 -8.04 -4.86 -4.84
N VAL A 125 -9.26 -5.39 -4.92
CA VAL A 125 -9.72 -6.27 -6.00
C VAL A 125 -10.91 -5.66 -6.74
N ILE A 126 -10.83 -5.60 -8.06
CA ILE A 126 -11.85 -5.05 -8.96
C ILE A 126 -12.71 -6.19 -9.51
N GLN A 127 -13.98 -6.22 -9.15
CA GLN A 127 -14.96 -7.21 -9.62
C GLN A 127 -15.85 -6.59 -10.71
N GLU A 128 -15.38 -6.58 -11.96
CA GLU A 128 -16.07 -5.89 -13.07
C GLU A 128 -17.53 -6.31 -13.25
N LYS A 129 -17.79 -7.62 -13.30
CA LYS A 129 -19.15 -8.17 -13.49
C LYS A 129 -20.13 -7.73 -12.40
N LYS A 130 -19.63 -7.48 -11.18
CA LYS A 130 -20.44 -7.08 -10.02
C LYS A 130 -20.44 -5.56 -9.81
N ARG A 131 -19.62 -4.81 -10.55
CA ARG A 131 -19.35 -3.37 -10.33
C ARG A 131 -18.96 -3.06 -8.87
N LEU A 132 -18.06 -3.87 -8.32
CA LEU A 132 -17.57 -3.73 -6.94
C LEU A 132 -16.05 -3.57 -6.90
N VAL A 133 -15.60 -2.71 -5.99
CA VAL A 133 -14.21 -2.66 -5.53
C VAL A 133 -14.19 -3.29 -4.15
N ARG A 134 -13.40 -4.36 -3.99
CA ARG A 134 -13.24 -5.07 -2.73
C ARG A 134 -11.94 -4.64 -2.08
N ILE A 135 -12.07 -4.06 -0.88
CA ILE A 135 -10.93 -3.77 -0.02
C ILE A 135 -10.79 -4.90 1.02
N MET A 136 -9.57 -5.27 1.33
CA MET A 136 -9.22 -6.34 2.26
C MET A 136 -8.04 -5.91 3.11
N ASP A 137 -7.61 -6.72 4.07
CA ASP A 137 -6.47 -6.42 4.95
C ASP A 137 -6.72 -5.18 5.83
N PHE A 138 -6.97 -5.43 7.10
CA PHE A 138 -7.26 -4.41 8.12
C PHE A 138 -6.38 -4.65 9.37
N GLU A 139 -5.16 -5.15 9.17
CA GLU A 139 -4.19 -5.44 10.25
C GLU A 139 -3.68 -4.14 10.91
N ARG A 140 -3.68 -3.02 10.19
CA ARG A 140 -3.23 -1.70 10.65
C ARG A 140 -4.38 -0.84 11.17
N GLU A 141 -3.98 0.21 11.88
CA GLU A 141 -4.87 1.21 12.47
C GLU A 141 -5.81 1.82 11.42
N GLN A 142 -7.09 1.90 11.79
CA GLN A 142 -8.16 2.49 10.98
C GLN A 142 -8.65 3.73 11.71
N CYS A 143 -9.01 4.77 10.97
CA CYS A 143 -9.70 5.92 11.56
C CYS A 143 -10.89 6.30 10.68
N PHE A 144 -12.08 6.21 11.26
CA PHE A 144 -13.34 6.44 10.58
C PHE A 144 -14.06 7.64 11.21
N LEU A 145 -14.14 8.74 10.46
CA LEU A 145 -14.73 10.00 10.90
C LEU A 145 -16.09 10.21 10.24
N SER A 146 -17.02 10.90 10.91
CA SER A 146 -18.30 11.27 10.29
C SER A 146 -18.22 12.50 9.37
N THR A 147 -17.02 13.06 9.21
CA THR A 147 -16.74 14.28 8.45
C THR A 147 -15.47 14.13 7.64
N SER A 148 -15.27 15.04 6.69
CA SER A 148 -14.05 15.11 5.91
C SER A 148 -12.81 15.32 6.79
N VAL A 149 -11.69 14.73 6.37
CA VAL A 149 -10.40 14.91 7.03
C VAL A 149 -9.73 16.20 6.54
N ASP A 150 -9.14 16.95 7.47
CA ASP A 150 -8.34 18.13 7.13
C ASP A 150 -7.10 17.73 6.30
N GLU A 151 -6.54 18.72 5.60
CA GLU A 151 -5.44 18.49 4.65
C GLU A 151 -4.18 17.94 5.31
N SER A 152 -3.82 18.44 6.49
CA SER A 152 -2.60 18.06 7.19
C SER A 152 -2.69 16.62 7.69
N SER A 153 -3.79 16.28 8.37
CA SER A 153 -4.03 14.93 8.88
C SER A 153 -4.13 13.91 7.73
N PHE A 154 -4.84 14.26 6.64
CA PHE A 154 -4.95 13.38 5.48
C PHE A 154 -3.60 13.16 4.80
N ARG A 155 -2.82 14.23 4.62
CA ARG A 155 -1.45 14.15 4.08
C ARG A 155 -0.57 13.24 4.92
N ARG A 156 -0.63 13.40 6.25
CA ARG A 156 0.16 12.59 7.17
C ARG A 156 -0.23 11.12 7.08
N PHE A 157 -1.53 10.83 7.00
CA PHE A 157 -2.07 9.49 6.77
C PHE A 157 -1.55 8.89 5.45
N VAL A 158 -1.70 9.60 4.32
CA VAL A 158 -1.26 9.10 3.00
C VAL A 158 0.23 8.79 3.01
N ARG A 159 1.07 9.70 3.53
CA ARG A 159 2.50 9.47 3.63
C ARG A 159 2.86 8.28 4.53
N ASN A 160 2.13 8.07 5.62
CA ASN A 160 2.44 6.99 6.55
C ASN A 160 2.07 5.60 6.00
N TYR A 161 0.91 5.49 5.35
CA TYR A 161 0.29 4.20 5.03
C TYR A 161 0.25 3.84 3.55
N ALA A 162 0.07 4.81 2.65
CA ALA A 162 -0.23 4.54 1.24
C ALA A 162 0.86 4.99 0.25
N TYR A 163 1.65 6.00 0.61
CA TYR A 163 2.50 6.69 -0.37
C TYR A 163 3.60 5.78 -0.95
N GLU A 164 4.38 5.08 -0.11
CA GLU A 164 5.37 4.09 -0.58
C GLU A 164 4.70 2.96 -1.37
N GLU A 165 3.59 2.43 -0.85
CA GLU A 165 2.88 1.28 -1.39
C GLU A 165 2.40 1.52 -2.82
N PHE A 166 1.69 2.62 -3.05
CA PHE A 166 1.21 2.99 -4.38
C PHE A 166 2.36 3.45 -5.28
N SER A 167 3.32 4.21 -4.76
CA SER A 167 4.45 4.71 -5.56
C SER A 167 5.34 3.60 -6.11
N SER A 168 5.36 2.44 -5.46
CA SER A 168 6.08 1.25 -5.95
C SER A 168 5.53 0.67 -7.26
N PHE A 169 4.35 1.13 -7.71
CA PHE A 169 3.70 0.73 -8.96
C PHE A 169 3.43 1.90 -9.92
N LEU A 170 3.81 3.12 -9.55
CA LEU A 170 3.57 4.34 -10.31
C LEU A 170 4.89 4.97 -10.75
N PHE A 171 5.00 5.36 -12.02
CA PHE A 171 6.15 6.14 -12.48
C PHE A 171 6.16 7.52 -11.82
N LYS A 172 7.32 8.17 -11.77
CA LYS A 172 7.49 9.50 -11.14
C LYS A 172 6.51 10.56 -11.66
N SER A 173 6.20 10.56 -12.96
CA SER A 173 5.22 11.48 -13.55
C SER A 173 3.78 11.17 -13.13
N GLU A 174 3.48 9.92 -12.83
CA GLU A 174 2.16 9.44 -12.42
C GLU A 174 1.90 9.69 -10.93
N GLN A 175 2.94 9.51 -10.10
CA GLN A 175 2.91 9.85 -8.68
C GLN A 175 2.46 11.31 -8.49
N LYS A 176 2.99 12.24 -9.29
CA LYS A 176 2.55 13.64 -9.27
C LYS A 176 1.05 13.79 -9.59
N LYS A 177 0.51 13.03 -10.55
CA LYS A 177 -0.91 13.11 -10.93
C LYS A 177 -1.83 12.56 -9.84
N VAL A 178 -1.41 11.48 -9.16
CA VAL A 178 -2.20 10.81 -8.11
C VAL A 178 -2.14 11.59 -6.80
N PHE A 179 -0.97 12.10 -6.42
CA PHE A 179 -0.72 12.62 -5.08
C PHE A 179 -0.64 14.14 -4.96
N SER A 180 -0.73 14.91 -6.06
CA SER A 180 -0.55 16.37 -6.04
C SER A 180 -1.40 17.09 -4.99
N GLU A 181 -2.63 16.62 -4.76
CA GLU A 181 -3.53 17.23 -3.77
C GLU A 181 -3.37 16.61 -2.39
N SER A 182 -3.16 15.31 -2.31
CA SER A 182 -3.06 14.60 -1.03
C SER A 182 -1.76 14.89 -0.28
N LEU A 183 -0.70 15.34 -0.97
CA LEU A 183 0.62 15.60 -0.39
C LEU A 183 1.00 17.09 -0.34
N LYS A 184 0.05 17.98 -0.62
CA LYS A 184 0.27 19.43 -0.63
C LYS A 184 0.58 19.98 0.78
N GLY A 185 1.53 20.92 0.88
CA GLY A 185 1.96 21.52 2.14
C GLY A 185 3.15 20.82 2.80
N GLU A 186 3.45 21.19 4.04
CA GLU A 186 4.59 20.71 4.85
C GLU A 186 4.12 20.27 6.25
N THR A 187 4.74 19.24 6.82
CA THR A 187 4.49 18.87 8.23
C THR A 187 5.44 19.66 9.11
N MET A 188 4.92 20.65 9.83
CA MET A 188 5.72 21.50 10.73
C MET A 188 5.92 20.88 12.12
N GLU A 189 5.11 19.89 12.48
CA GLU A 189 5.12 19.27 13.81
C GLU A 189 6.25 18.24 13.98
N HIS A 190 6.63 17.99 15.23
CA HIS A 190 7.50 16.87 15.57
C HIS A 190 6.70 15.59 15.68
N ILE A 191 7.22 14.51 15.09
CA ILE A 191 6.60 13.19 15.09
C ILE A 191 7.38 12.29 16.06
N HIS A 192 6.70 11.86 17.11
CA HIS A 192 7.27 10.88 18.06
C HIS A 192 7.61 9.57 17.35
N LEU A 193 8.74 8.97 17.72
CA LEU A 193 9.23 7.70 17.18
C LEU A 193 8.19 6.58 17.27
N THR A 194 7.39 6.57 18.34
CA THR A 194 6.30 5.62 18.57
C THR A 194 5.22 5.67 17.49
N LYS A 195 4.97 6.85 16.89
CA LYS A 195 3.99 7.04 15.80
C LYS A 195 4.54 6.63 14.43
N ILE A 196 5.84 6.43 14.28
CA ILE A 196 6.45 5.96 13.03
C ILE A 196 6.41 4.44 13.03
N THR A 197 5.43 3.82 12.38
CA THR A 197 5.22 2.35 12.46
C THR A 197 6.23 1.53 11.67
N SER A 198 6.84 2.10 10.62
CA SER A 198 7.78 1.39 9.75
C SER A 198 9.18 1.30 10.37
N MET A 199 9.63 0.08 10.68
CA MET A 199 11.00 -0.19 11.13
C MET A 199 12.06 0.25 10.11
N ARG A 200 11.78 0.12 8.81
CA ARG A 200 12.64 0.62 7.72
C ARG A 200 12.82 2.13 7.79
N ARG A 201 11.72 2.86 8.02
CA ARG A 201 11.75 4.33 8.17
C ARG A 201 12.53 4.75 9.41
N ARG A 202 12.28 4.10 10.56
CA ARG A 202 13.00 4.36 11.82
C ARG A 202 14.51 4.21 11.64
N ARG A 203 14.95 3.12 10.99
CA ARG A 203 16.38 2.86 10.80
C ARG A 203 17.07 3.90 9.92
N ILE A 204 16.42 4.33 8.84
CA ILE A 204 16.97 5.37 7.96
C ILE A 204 17.01 6.72 8.68
N LEU A 205 15.98 7.06 9.46
CA LEU A 205 15.95 8.27 10.29
C LEU A 205 17.09 8.30 11.30
N GLU A 206 17.26 7.23 12.08
CA GLU A 206 18.35 7.10 13.06
C GLU A 206 19.72 7.26 12.40
N LYS A 207 19.90 6.71 11.20
CA LYS A 207 21.17 6.76 10.47
C LYS A 207 21.46 8.16 9.91
N GLN A 208 20.45 8.89 9.45
CA GLN A 208 20.64 10.21 8.85
C GLN A 208 20.69 11.35 9.86
N PHE A 209 19.88 11.27 10.93
CA PHE A 209 19.67 12.37 11.86
C PHE A 209 20.06 12.03 13.31
N GLY A 210 20.57 10.82 13.56
CA GLY A 210 20.83 10.31 14.90
C GLY A 210 19.56 9.79 15.58
N ARG A 211 19.73 8.97 16.62
CA ARG A 211 18.61 8.42 17.39
C ARG A 211 17.95 9.49 18.25
N LYS A 212 16.64 9.71 18.05
CA LYS A 212 15.83 10.69 18.78
C LYS A 212 14.50 10.08 19.23
N GLU A 213 13.89 10.65 20.26
CA GLU A 213 12.53 10.30 20.69
C GLU A 213 11.44 10.87 19.76
N ALA A 214 11.74 11.98 19.09
CA ALA A 214 10.91 12.60 18.07
C ALA A 214 11.78 13.22 16.97
N TYR A 215 11.27 13.21 15.74
CA TYR A 215 11.91 13.80 14.57
C TYR A 215 11.06 14.96 14.06
N ALA A 216 11.68 15.98 13.47
CA ALA A 216 10.93 17.04 12.81
C ALA A 216 10.14 16.46 11.62
N GLY A 217 8.94 16.96 11.34
CA GLY A 217 8.09 16.46 10.27
C GLY A 217 8.80 16.39 8.92
N ARG A 218 9.60 17.41 8.60
CA ARG A 218 10.48 17.44 7.41
C ARG A 218 11.49 16.29 7.36
N GLU A 219 12.09 15.90 8.48
CA GLU A 219 13.07 14.80 8.53
C GLU A 219 12.38 13.47 8.19
N VAL A 220 11.14 13.29 8.69
CA VAL A 220 10.31 12.11 8.40
C VAL A 220 9.91 12.09 6.93
N GLU A 221 9.50 13.22 6.36
CA GLU A 221 9.12 13.35 4.96
C GLU A 221 10.31 13.11 4.02
N ASP A 222 11.49 13.63 4.35
CA ASP A 222 12.71 13.38 3.60
C ASP A 222 13.00 11.88 3.50
N VAL A 223 12.86 11.15 4.61
CA VAL A 223 13.07 9.69 4.61
C VAL A 223 12.00 8.96 3.80
N GLU A 224 10.74 9.37 3.90
CA GLU A 224 9.66 8.79 3.10
C GLU A 224 9.88 9.01 1.59
N ASP A 225 10.31 10.21 1.20
CA ASP A 225 10.61 10.55 -0.19
C ASP A 225 11.82 9.76 -0.71
N ILE A 226 12.82 9.48 0.13
CA ILE A 226 13.95 8.60 -0.20
C ILE A 226 13.49 7.15 -0.43
N MET A 227 12.65 6.62 0.47
CA MET A 227 12.10 5.28 0.34
C MET A 227 11.27 5.14 -0.94
N VAL A 228 10.39 6.12 -1.20
CA VAL A 228 9.58 6.20 -2.42
C VAL A 228 10.46 6.28 -3.66
N PHE A 229 11.48 7.13 -3.66
CA PHE A 229 12.41 7.24 -4.78
C PHE A 229 13.09 5.91 -5.08
N ALA A 230 13.56 5.21 -4.05
CA ALA A 230 14.20 3.91 -4.20
C ALA A 230 13.24 2.85 -4.74
N ALA A 231 11.96 2.87 -4.32
CA ALA A 231 10.92 1.93 -4.74
C ALA A 231 10.28 2.25 -6.10
N THR A 232 10.41 3.49 -6.60
CA THR A 232 9.74 3.98 -7.81
C THR A 232 10.18 3.19 -9.07
N PRO A 233 9.24 2.61 -9.83
CA PRO A 233 9.50 1.96 -11.12
C PRO A 233 10.23 2.85 -12.13
N PHE A 234 11.03 2.23 -12.97
CA PHE A 234 11.72 2.90 -14.07
C PHE A 234 11.80 2.00 -15.30
N MET A 235 11.98 2.62 -16.47
CA MET A 235 12.22 1.91 -17.72
C MET A 235 13.72 1.76 -17.97
N LEU A 236 14.11 0.59 -18.43
CA LEU A 236 15.44 0.29 -18.93
C LEU A 236 15.29 -0.59 -20.17
N ASP A 237 15.83 -0.11 -21.30
CA ASP A 237 15.81 -0.80 -22.59
C ASP A 237 14.39 -1.29 -23.01
N GLY A 238 13.38 -0.45 -22.78
CA GLY A 238 11.98 -0.73 -23.13
C GLY A 238 11.23 -1.62 -22.12
N VAL A 239 11.90 -2.09 -21.07
CA VAL A 239 11.32 -2.95 -20.03
C VAL A 239 11.08 -2.15 -18.75
N VAL A 240 9.93 -2.37 -18.11
CA VAL A 240 9.62 -1.78 -16.81
C VAL A 240 10.23 -2.63 -15.70
N TYR A 241 11.01 -1.99 -14.84
CA TYR A 241 11.55 -2.61 -13.63
C TYR A 241 10.85 -2.06 -12.40
N PHE A 242 10.50 -2.97 -11.48
CA PHE A 242 9.91 -2.66 -10.18
C PHE A 242 10.96 -2.87 -9.08
N PRO A 243 11.64 -1.81 -8.59
CA PRO A 243 12.71 -1.92 -7.60
C PRO A 243 12.29 -2.61 -6.31
N MET A 244 11.02 -2.49 -5.93
CA MET A 244 10.49 -3.10 -4.71
C MET A 244 10.70 -4.62 -4.70
N ASP A 245 10.60 -5.30 -5.85
CA ASP A 245 10.83 -6.75 -5.98
C ASP A 245 12.27 -7.16 -5.60
N PHE A 246 13.23 -6.25 -5.74
CA PHE A 246 14.63 -6.44 -5.34
C PHE A 246 14.82 -6.04 -3.88
N LEU A 247 14.28 -4.89 -3.48
CA LEU A 247 14.41 -4.36 -2.13
C LEU A 247 13.80 -5.28 -1.07
N GLU A 248 12.66 -5.92 -1.37
CA GLU A 248 12.06 -6.92 -0.49
C GLU A 248 12.97 -8.14 -0.28
N LYS A 249 13.59 -8.64 -1.35
CA LYS A 249 14.54 -9.77 -1.26
C LYS A 249 15.79 -9.40 -0.49
N ILE A 250 16.32 -8.21 -0.73
CA ILE A 250 17.48 -7.65 0.00
C ILE A 250 17.15 -7.54 1.49
N GLY A 251 15.98 -7.01 1.84
CA GLY A 251 15.55 -6.88 3.23
C GLY A 251 15.29 -8.23 3.90
N ARG A 252 14.73 -9.21 3.17
CA ARG A 252 14.47 -10.56 3.67
C ARG A 252 15.76 -11.31 3.98
N ASN A 253 16.75 -11.24 3.09
CA ASN A 253 17.97 -12.04 3.21
C ASN A 253 19.09 -11.34 3.99
N GLY A 254 19.23 -10.02 3.82
CA GLY A 254 20.27 -9.22 4.46
C GLY A 254 19.80 -8.40 5.67
N GLY A 255 18.52 -8.50 6.03
CA GLY A 255 17.93 -7.74 7.12
C GLY A 255 17.79 -6.23 6.84
N LEU A 256 17.42 -5.52 7.90
CA LEU A 256 17.11 -4.08 7.88
C LEU A 256 18.29 -3.20 7.46
N ASP A 257 19.51 -3.59 7.85
CA ASP A 257 20.73 -2.83 7.56
C ASP A 257 21.12 -2.93 6.08
N ALA A 258 20.97 -4.11 5.47
CA ALA A 258 21.20 -4.27 4.04
C ALA A 258 20.21 -3.45 3.22
N TYR A 259 18.92 -3.48 3.58
CA TYR A 259 17.88 -2.66 2.96
C TYR A 259 18.26 -1.18 3.03
N THR A 260 18.56 -0.68 4.23
CA THR A 260 18.87 0.73 4.49
C THR A 260 20.07 1.20 3.67
N ARG A 261 21.16 0.42 3.66
CA ARG A 261 22.37 0.72 2.89
C ARG A 261 22.10 0.83 1.39
N VAL A 262 21.28 -0.06 0.84
CA VAL A 262 20.95 -0.05 -0.59
C VAL A 262 20.08 1.16 -0.95
N VAL A 263 19.05 1.46 -0.14
CA VAL A 263 18.19 2.63 -0.34
C VAL A 263 18.99 3.93 -0.35
N GLU A 264 19.90 4.11 0.62
CA GLU A 264 20.75 5.30 0.68
C GLU A 264 21.72 5.42 -0.50
N LYS A 265 22.21 4.29 -1.01
CA LYS A 265 23.08 4.29 -2.18
C LYS A 265 22.30 4.64 -3.44
N ILE A 266 21.11 4.05 -3.63
CA ILE A 266 20.21 4.35 -4.75
C ILE A 266 19.84 5.82 -4.79
N ARG A 267 19.56 6.46 -3.63
CA ARG A 267 19.27 7.89 -3.53
C ARG A 267 20.32 8.78 -4.23
N LYS A 268 21.58 8.36 -4.25
CA LYS A 268 22.71 9.11 -4.83
C LYS A 268 22.88 8.87 -6.33
N LEU A 269 22.14 7.92 -6.92
CA LEU A 269 22.26 7.54 -8.32
C LEU A 269 21.14 8.20 -9.13
N ALA A 270 21.52 9.11 -10.02
CA ALA A 270 20.57 9.75 -10.94
C ALA A 270 20.19 8.85 -12.12
N ASP A 271 21.12 8.00 -12.59
CA ASP A 271 20.96 7.16 -13.76
C ASP A 271 20.24 5.83 -13.45
N THR A 272 19.32 5.42 -14.33
CA THR A 272 18.51 4.21 -14.14
C THR A 272 19.32 2.92 -14.33
N LYS A 273 20.34 2.91 -15.20
CA LYS A 273 21.24 1.75 -15.37
C LYS A 273 22.06 1.52 -14.11
N ASP A 274 22.59 2.58 -13.52
CA ASP A 274 23.37 2.47 -12.28
C ASP A 274 22.50 2.02 -11.10
N ARG A 275 21.27 2.53 -11.00
CA ARG A 275 20.29 2.04 -10.02
C ARG A 275 20.01 0.54 -10.20
N PHE A 276 19.78 0.11 -11.44
CA PHE A 276 19.53 -1.30 -11.74
C PHE A 276 20.72 -2.21 -11.41
N ARG A 277 21.93 -1.79 -11.77
CA ARG A 277 23.18 -2.49 -11.44
C ARG A 277 23.33 -2.66 -9.93
N GLU A 278 23.07 -1.61 -9.16
CA GLU A 278 23.20 -1.67 -7.71
C GLU A 278 22.18 -2.63 -7.08
N LEU A 279 20.92 -2.56 -7.49
CA LEU A 279 19.87 -3.48 -7.02
C LEU A 279 20.22 -4.94 -7.34
N THR A 280 20.71 -5.20 -8.56
CA THR A 280 21.08 -6.54 -9.01
C THR A 280 22.30 -7.06 -8.25
N LYS A 281 23.33 -6.23 -8.07
CA LYS A 281 24.53 -6.55 -7.29
C LYS A 281 24.15 -6.90 -5.85
N ALA A 282 23.41 -6.03 -5.18
CA ALA A 282 23.01 -6.23 -3.79
C ALA A 282 22.18 -7.50 -3.61
N ARG A 283 21.24 -7.78 -4.53
CA ARG A 283 20.45 -9.02 -4.51
C ARG A 283 21.31 -10.27 -4.72
N ALA A 284 22.36 -10.20 -5.54
CA ALA A 284 23.24 -11.35 -5.80
C ALA A 284 24.15 -11.67 -4.61
N THR A 285 24.64 -10.66 -3.89
CA THR A 285 25.53 -10.84 -2.73
C THR A 285 24.81 -11.37 -1.48
N LEU A 286 23.48 -11.24 -1.42
CA LEU A 286 22.66 -11.64 -0.27
C LEU A 286 21.84 -12.89 -0.57
N ARG A 287 22.34 -13.80 -1.40
CA ARG A 287 21.70 -15.09 -1.68
C ARG A 287 22.08 -16.15 -0.66
#